data_AF-A0A1S3JYW2-F1
#
_entry.id   AF-A0A1S3JYW2-F1
#
_cell.length_a   1.000
_cell.length_b   1.000
_cell.length_c   1.000
_cell.angle_alpha   90.00
_cell.angle_beta   90.00
_cell.angle_gamma   90.00
#
_symmetry.space_group_name_H-M   'P 1'
#
loop_
_entity.id
_entity.type
_entity.pdbx_description
1 polymer ?
#
loop_
_entity_poly.entity_id
_entity_poly.type
_entity_poly.pdbx_seq_one_letter_code
_entity_poly.pdbx_strand_id
1 'polypeptide(L)'
;MALISRLFMVCLPIFFVFFPPWSSPSIGVHSSSVDDGLLLVTVASDETDGFKRYMRSANKYGLDVEVLGMGKEWRGGDMAVSVGGGYKINLLKEGLKKYKDKKDLVLMFTDSYDVIFTGGAQEILKMFKKFNARVVFSAEGFCWPDASLMDKYPEVKMNEKRFLNSGGYIGYAPDIYEIITHNEVGDKDDDQLVYTNIFLDENLRKKWNIKLDTRGEIFQNLNGALDEVTLKFKGANSYLYNVKTGTTPLVVHGNGPIKPQFNTLGNYLADSWTPTQGCLACGEDKINLQEVEVC
;
A
#
# COMPACT_ATOMS: atom_id res chain seq x y z
N MET A 1 -41.76 -71.44 43.16
CA MET A 1 -42.33 -70.08 43.15
C MET A 1 -41.83 -69.38 41.90
N ALA A 2 -42.74 -68.71 41.21
CA ALA A 2 -42.64 -68.19 39.84
C ALA A 2 -41.47 -67.21 39.61
N LEU A 3 -40.93 -67.16 38.40
CA LEU A 3 -41.34 -66.19 37.38
C LEU A 3 -40.64 -66.46 36.04
N ILE A 4 -41.44 -66.58 34.99
CA ILE A 4 -41.04 -66.51 33.59
C ILE A 4 -40.79 -65.04 33.28
N SER A 5 -39.58 -64.70 32.80
CA SER A 5 -39.26 -63.41 32.21
C SER A 5 -38.87 -63.63 30.76
N ARG A 6 -39.74 -63.18 29.85
CA ARG A 6 -39.50 -63.10 28.41
C ARG A 6 -38.61 -61.88 28.15
N LEU A 7 -37.44 -62.06 27.56
CA LEU A 7 -36.69 -60.97 26.95
C LEU A 7 -36.88 -61.02 25.43
N PHE A 8 -37.56 -60.02 24.89
CA PHE A 8 -37.70 -59.78 23.46
C PHE A 8 -36.35 -59.34 22.88
N MET A 9 -35.87 -60.06 21.88
CA MET A 9 -34.72 -59.68 21.06
C MET A 9 -35.18 -58.63 20.04
N VAL A 10 -34.88 -57.36 20.29
CA VAL A 10 -35.09 -56.27 19.32
C VAL A 10 -33.84 -56.18 18.44
N CYS A 11 -33.95 -56.65 17.19
CA CYS A 11 -32.93 -56.40 16.17
C CYS A 11 -33.04 -54.94 15.71
N LEU A 12 -32.08 -54.10 16.12
CA LEU A 12 -31.87 -52.77 15.56
C LEU A 12 -31.06 -52.89 14.26
N PRO A 13 -31.50 -52.31 13.13
CA PRO A 13 -30.69 -52.28 11.92
C PRO A 13 -29.54 -51.29 12.10
N ILE A 14 -28.31 -51.78 11.95
CA ILE A 14 -27.10 -50.95 11.88
C ILE A 14 -27.17 -50.17 10.55
N PHE A 15 -27.58 -48.91 10.59
CA PHE A 15 -27.38 -47.98 9.49
C PHE A 15 -25.89 -47.63 9.42
N PHE A 16 -25.18 -48.21 8.45
CA PHE A 16 -23.88 -47.69 8.02
C PHE A 16 -24.10 -46.33 7.36
N VAL A 17 -23.90 -45.25 8.11
CA VAL A 17 -23.76 -43.92 7.53
C VAL A 17 -22.40 -43.88 6.85
N PHE A 18 -22.39 -44.08 5.54
CA PHE A 18 -21.23 -43.77 4.70
C PHE A 18 -21.00 -42.26 4.77
N PHE A 19 -20.03 -41.84 5.59
CA PHE A 19 -19.46 -40.51 5.47
C PHE A 19 -18.60 -40.51 4.20
N PRO A 20 -18.92 -39.71 3.17
CA PRO A 20 -18.01 -39.53 2.05
C PRO A 20 -16.67 -39.01 2.59
N PRO A 21 -15.52 -39.44 2.04
CA PRO A 21 -14.23 -38.92 2.45
C PRO A 21 -14.26 -37.40 2.33
N TRP A 22 -14.04 -36.74 3.46
CA TRP A 22 -13.95 -35.30 3.57
C TRP A 22 -12.88 -34.86 2.57
N SER A 23 -13.30 -34.33 1.44
CA SER A 23 -12.43 -33.67 0.50
C SER A 23 -11.80 -32.51 1.26
N SER A 24 -10.50 -32.61 1.52
CA SER A 24 -9.70 -31.49 2.00
C SER A 24 -10.03 -30.28 1.12
N PRO A 25 -10.17 -29.07 1.68
CA PRO A 25 -10.23 -27.89 0.84
C PRO A 25 -8.92 -27.89 0.06
N SER A 26 -9.01 -28.14 -1.24
CA SER A 26 -7.93 -27.81 -2.17
C SER A 26 -7.61 -26.35 -1.90
N ILE A 27 -6.41 -26.09 -1.37
CA ILE A 27 -5.84 -24.75 -1.34
C ILE A 27 -5.89 -24.30 -2.79
N GLY A 28 -6.87 -23.44 -3.08
CA GLY A 28 -6.98 -22.78 -4.35
C GLY A 28 -5.69 -22.01 -4.51
N VAL A 29 -4.87 -22.42 -5.47
CA VAL A 29 -3.86 -21.56 -6.05
C VAL A 29 -4.65 -20.32 -6.48
N HIS A 30 -4.52 -19.23 -5.72
CA HIS A 30 -5.08 -17.94 -6.11
C HIS A 30 -4.46 -17.62 -7.46
N SER A 31 -5.27 -17.79 -8.52
CA SER A 31 -4.91 -17.27 -9.83
C SER A 31 -4.76 -15.77 -9.67
N SER A 32 -3.62 -15.24 -10.06
CA SER A 32 -3.33 -13.81 -10.15
C SER A 32 -4.45 -13.10 -10.93
N SER A 33 -5.41 -12.54 -10.21
CA SER A 33 -6.45 -11.71 -10.79
C SER A 33 -6.21 -10.28 -10.32
N VAL A 34 -6.10 -9.40 -11.31
CA VAL A 34 -6.37 -7.97 -11.22
C VAL A 34 -7.87 -7.79 -10.84
N ASP A 35 -8.30 -8.39 -9.73
CA ASP A 35 -9.70 -8.79 -9.49
C ASP A 35 -10.59 -7.60 -9.15
N ASP A 36 -9.99 -6.54 -8.60
CA ASP A 36 -10.69 -5.29 -8.32
C ASP A 36 -10.38 -4.18 -9.33
N GLY A 37 -9.55 -4.43 -10.35
CA GLY A 37 -9.10 -3.40 -11.30
C GLY A 37 -8.05 -2.42 -10.73
N LEU A 38 -7.45 -2.75 -9.58
CA LEU A 38 -6.29 -2.06 -8.99
C LEU A 38 -5.05 -2.93 -9.14
N LEU A 39 -3.94 -2.33 -9.58
CA LEU A 39 -2.60 -2.91 -9.48
C LEU A 39 -1.72 -1.97 -8.66
N LEU A 40 -1.13 -2.50 -7.59
CA LEU A 40 -0.15 -1.77 -6.79
C LEU A 40 1.24 -2.00 -7.38
N VAL A 41 2.04 -0.95 -7.46
CA VAL A 41 3.38 -0.98 -8.05
C VAL A 41 4.33 -0.30 -7.08
N THR A 42 5.49 -0.90 -6.88
CA THR A 42 6.56 -0.27 -6.10
C THR A 42 7.92 -0.53 -6.72
N VAL A 43 8.92 0.19 -6.23
CA VAL A 43 10.33 -0.05 -6.53
C VAL A 43 11.02 -0.49 -5.25
N ALA A 44 11.82 -1.55 -5.34
CA ALA A 44 12.70 -2.03 -4.29
C ALA A 44 13.92 -2.69 -4.93
N SER A 45 15.11 -2.41 -4.42
CA SER A 45 16.36 -3.09 -4.83
C SER A 45 16.61 -4.35 -4.01
N ASP A 46 16.20 -4.34 -2.73
CA ASP A 46 16.54 -5.34 -1.73
C ASP A 46 15.35 -5.66 -0.82
N GLU A 47 15.31 -6.87 -0.29
CA GLU A 47 14.32 -7.30 0.70
C GLU A 47 14.65 -6.83 2.12
N THR A 48 14.62 -5.52 2.32
CA THR A 48 14.83 -4.90 3.64
C THR A 48 13.68 -5.20 4.61
N ASP A 49 13.89 -5.00 5.92
CA ASP A 49 12.80 -5.11 6.91
C ASP A 49 11.65 -4.14 6.64
N GLY A 50 11.97 -2.96 6.10
CA GLY A 50 10.98 -1.98 5.65
C GLY A 50 10.12 -2.54 4.50
N PHE A 51 10.76 -3.16 3.51
CA PHE A 51 10.07 -3.84 2.40
C PHE A 51 9.22 -5.02 2.88
N LYS A 52 9.73 -5.85 3.80
CA LYS A 52 8.96 -6.97 4.37
C LYS A 52 7.72 -6.47 5.12
N ARG A 53 7.85 -5.40 5.89
CA ARG A 53 6.70 -4.75 6.55
C ARG A 53 5.68 -4.21 5.55
N TYR A 54 6.16 -3.61 4.45
CA TYR A 54 5.30 -3.17 3.35
C TYR A 54 4.50 -4.33 2.75
N MET A 55 5.18 -5.42 2.34
CA MET A 55 4.53 -6.61 1.78
C MET A 55 3.58 -7.28 2.76
N ARG A 56 3.94 -7.35 4.05
CA ARG A 56 3.06 -7.84 5.12
C ARG A 56 1.77 -7.04 5.17
N SER A 57 1.85 -5.71 5.14
CA SER A 57 0.67 -4.85 5.16
C SER A 57 -0.16 -5.00 3.88
N ALA A 58 0.47 -5.10 2.71
CA ALA A 58 -0.21 -5.34 1.45
C ALA A 58 -0.99 -6.68 1.47
N ASN A 59 -0.34 -7.76 1.88
CA ASN A 59 -0.92 -9.10 1.99
C ASN A 59 -2.13 -9.13 2.92
N LYS A 60 -2.04 -8.45 4.07
CA LYS A 60 -3.16 -8.32 5.01
C LYS A 60 -4.42 -7.75 4.35
N TYR A 61 -4.26 -6.76 3.49
CA TYR A 61 -5.36 -6.08 2.83
C TYR A 61 -5.68 -6.65 1.44
N GLY A 62 -5.10 -7.80 1.10
CA GLY A 62 -5.33 -8.48 -0.18
C GLY A 62 -4.83 -7.67 -1.39
N LEU A 63 -3.79 -6.87 -1.23
CA LEU A 63 -3.24 -6.03 -2.29
C LEU A 63 -2.15 -6.81 -3.05
N ASP A 64 -2.34 -6.99 -4.37
CA ASP A 64 -1.33 -7.54 -5.26
C ASP A 64 -0.32 -6.46 -5.66
N VAL A 65 0.97 -6.74 -5.45
CA VAL A 65 2.08 -5.79 -5.63
C VAL A 65 3.02 -6.27 -6.73
N GLU A 66 3.14 -5.48 -7.79
CA GLU A 66 4.22 -5.64 -8.75
C GLU A 66 5.46 -4.87 -8.28
N VAL A 67 6.52 -5.60 -7.94
CA VAL A 67 7.79 -5.05 -7.46
C VAL A 67 8.78 -4.92 -8.60
N LEU A 68 9.22 -3.70 -8.87
CA LEU A 68 10.18 -3.39 -9.91
C LEU A 68 11.58 -3.16 -9.32
N GLY A 69 12.61 -3.68 -9.98
CA GLY A 69 14.00 -3.42 -9.62
C GLY A 69 14.62 -4.38 -8.59
N MET A 70 13.88 -5.39 -8.11
CA MET A 70 14.39 -6.33 -7.10
C MET A 70 15.67 -7.03 -7.59
N GLY A 71 16.69 -7.07 -6.74
CA GLY A 71 18.02 -7.62 -7.04
C GLY A 71 18.87 -6.80 -8.01
N LYS A 72 18.40 -5.62 -8.45
CA LYS A 72 19.19 -4.69 -9.27
C LYS A 72 19.88 -3.66 -8.39
N GLU A 73 21.10 -3.29 -8.76
CA GLU A 73 21.82 -2.18 -8.13
C GLU A 73 21.01 -0.87 -8.24
N TRP A 74 20.91 -0.16 -7.12
CA TRP A 74 20.27 1.14 -7.05
C TRP A 74 21.15 2.23 -7.69
N ARG A 75 20.61 2.90 -8.72
CA ARG A 75 21.32 3.96 -9.47
C ARG A 75 20.81 5.38 -9.19
N GLY A 76 19.85 5.52 -8.28
CA GLY A 76 19.13 6.78 -8.06
C GLY A 76 19.79 7.80 -7.14
N GLY A 77 21.03 7.58 -6.71
CA GLY A 77 21.72 8.42 -5.73
C GLY A 77 21.32 8.14 -4.28
N ASP A 78 21.90 8.86 -3.33
CA ASP A 78 21.57 8.72 -1.92
C ASP A 78 20.38 9.62 -1.55
N MET A 79 19.18 9.02 -1.58
CA MET A 79 17.91 9.69 -1.27
C MET A 79 17.73 10.00 0.23
N ALA A 80 18.58 9.46 1.11
CA ALA A 80 18.53 9.81 2.54
C ALA A 80 19.31 11.11 2.84
N VAL A 81 20.26 11.47 1.97
CA VAL A 81 21.17 12.61 2.16
C VAL A 81 20.91 13.75 1.18
N SER A 82 20.41 13.44 -0.02
CA SER A 82 20.29 14.42 -1.12
C SER A 82 19.10 14.11 -2.05
N VAL A 83 18.88 15.01 -3.01
CA VAL A 83 17.91 14.80 -4.11
C VAL A 83 18.25 13.56 -4.94
N GLY A 84 17.24 12.96 -5.57
CA GLY A 84 17.45 11.79 -6.43
C GLY A 84 16.18 10.98 -6.67
N GLY A 85 16.36 9.72 -7.06
CA GLY A 85 15.24 8.81 -7.29
C GLY A 85 14.75 8.74 -8.73
N GLY A 86 15.30 9.49 -9.68
CA GLY A 86 14.93 9.43 -11.10
C GLY A 86 15.02 8.03 -11.71
N TYR A 87 15.92 7.17 -11.20
CA TYR A 87 16.02 5.76 -11.57
C TYR A 87 14.71 4.99 -11.34
N LYS A 88 13.95 5.36 -10.30
CA LYS A 88 12.59 4.84 -10.02
C LYS A 88 11.67 5.09 -11.20
N ILE A 89 11.67 6.32 -11.76
CA ILE A 89 10.88 6.67 -12.95
C ILE A 89 11.31 5.81 -14.14
N ASN A 90 12.61 5.60 -14.33
CA ASN A 90 13.11 4.76 -15.42
C ASN A 90 12.70 3.28 -15.30
N LEU A 91 12.71 2.72 -14.08
CA LEU A 91 12.18 1.38 -13.81
C LEU A 91 10.68 1.31 -14.08
N LEU A 92 9.92 2.33 -13.69
CA LEU A 92 8.48 2.43 -13.96
C LEU A 92 8.17 2.52 -15.45
N LYS A 93 8.94 3.32 -16.22
CA LYS A 93 8.80 3.41 -17.69
C LYS A 93 8.93 2.05 -18.36
N GLU A 94 9.89 1.24 -17.91
CA GLU A 94 10.11 -0.12 -18.43
C GLU A 94 8.98 -1.07 -17.98
N GLY A 95 8.72 -1.17 -16.68
CA GLY A 95 7.78 -2.13 -16.10
C GLY A 95 6.32 -1.88 -16.48
N LEU A 96 5.91 -0.61 -16.61
CA LEU A 96 4.52 -0.24 -16.87
C LEU A 96 4.15 -0.18 -18.35
N LYS A 97 5.11 -0.40 -19.27
CA LYS A 97 4.86 -0.38 -20.72
C LYS A 97 3.77 -1.35 -21.16
N LYS A 98 3.64 -2.50 -20.49
CA LYS A 98 2.61 -3.52 -20.75
C LYS A 98 1.18 -3.08 -20.35
N TYR A 99 1.05 -2.01 -19.59
CA TYR A 99 -0.24 -1.51 -19.08
C TYR A 99 -0.72 -0.22 -19.76
N LYS A 100 0.11 0.38 -20.63
CA LYS A 100 -0.16 1.70 -21.24
C LYS A 100 -1.50 1.81 -21.99
N ASP A 101 -2.03 0.69 -22.50
CA ASP A 101 -3.28 0.66 -23.27
C ASP A 101 -4.48 0.13 -22.45
N LYS A 102 -4.28 -0.23 -21.18
CA LYS A 102 -5.32 -0.79 -20.30
C LYS A 102 -6.16 0.31 -19.65
N LYS A 103 -7.17 0.80 -20.37
CA LYS A 103 -7.98 1.98 -19.99
C LYS A 103 -8.70 1.86 -18.64
N ASP A 104 -9.13 0.67 -18.27
CA ASP A 104 -9.91 0.44 -17.04
C ASP A 104 -9.03 0.08 -15.83
N LEU A 105 -7.73 -0.19 -16.05
CA LEU A 105 -6.79 -0.50 -14.98
C LEU A 105 -6.40 0.77 -14.23
N VAL A 106 -6.58 0.75 -12.92
CA VAL A 106 -6.03 1.75 -12.00
C VAL A 106 -4.70 1.23 -11.46
N LEU A 107 -3.66 2.04 -11.58
CA LEU A 107 -2.36 1.80 -10.95
C LEU A 107 -2.23 2.69 -9.72
N MET A 108 -1.74 2.13 -8.62
CA MET A 108 -1.22 2.92 -7.51
C MET A 108 0.28 2.65 -7.42
N PHE A 109 1.07 3.71 -7.46
CA PHE A 109 2.47 3.66 -7.09
C PHE A 109 2.63 4.10 -5.63
N THR A 110 3.48 3.40 -4.90
CA THR A 110 4.02 3.88 -3.63
C THR A 110 5.50 3.55 -3.52
N ASP A 111 6.24 4.31 -2.72
CA ASP A 111 7.49 3.82 -2.14
C ASP A 111 7.21 2.54 -1.29
N SER A 112 8.25 1.79 -0.95
CA SER A 112 8.12 0.52 -0.23
C SER A 112 8.74 0.54 1.17
N TYR A 113 9.99 0.98 1.30
CA TYR A 113 10.77 0.80 2.54
C TYR A 113 10.17 1.52 3.77
N ASP A 114 9.41 2.57 3.53
CA ASP A 114 8.80 3.44 4.54
C ASP A 114 7.30 3.64 4.31
N VAL A 115 6.61 2.64 3.75
CA VAL A 115 5.16 2.68 3.51
C VAL A 115 4.43 1.52 4.20
N ILE A 116 3.25 1.78 4.75
CA ILE A 116 2.33 0.78 5.32
C ILE A 116 0.92 1.04 4.79
N PHE A 117 0.24 -0.03 4.37
CA PHE A 117 -1.18 0.02 4.03
C PHE A 117 -2.06 -0.13 5.26
N THR A 118 -3.19 0.57 5.25
CA THR A 118 -4.22 0.55 6.32
C THR A 118 -5.63 0.31 5.78
N GLY A 119 -5.76 -0.01 4.49
CA GLY A 119 -7.02 -0.34 3.84
C GLY A 119 -6.85 -1.14 2.54
N GLY A 120 -7.94 -1.76 2.09
CA GLY A 120 -7.95 -2.67 0.93
C GLY A 120 -8.28 -2.02 -0.41
N ALA A 121 -8.16 -2.82 -1.49
CA ALA A 121 -8.32 -2.34 -2.87
C ALA A 121 -9.66 -1.65 -3.12
N GLN A 122 -10.76 -2.22 -2.61
CA GLN A 122 -12.09 -1.64 -2.74
C GLN A 122 -12.22 -0.25 -2.11
N GLU A 123 -11.62 -0.04 -0.93
CA GLU A 123 -11.63 1.26 -0.25
C GLU A 123 -10.76 2.28 -0.97
N ILE A 124 -9.58 1.85 -1.42
CA ILE A 124 -8.65 2.66 -2.23
C ILE A 124 -9.33 3.13 -3.52
N LEU A 125 -9.92 2.21 -4.29
CA LEU A 125 -10.61 2.52 -5.54
C LEU A 125 -11.81 3.42 -5.29
N LYS A 126 -12.63 3.11 -4.28
CA LYS A 126 -13.77 3.95 -3.90
C LYS A 126 -13.33 5.38 -3.59
N MET A 127 -12.23 5.55 -2.86
CA MET A 127 -11.72 6.88 -2.54
C MET A 127 -11.15 7.58 -3.78
N PHE A 128 -10.36 6.89 -4.60
CA PHE A 128 -9.83 7.42 -5.86
C PHE A 128 -10.96 7.91 -6.79
N LYS A 129 -12.04 7.14 -6.95
CA LYS A 129 -13.18 7.58 -7.79
C LYS A 129 -13.86 8.84 -7.27
N LYS A 130 -13.89 9.06 -5.94
CA LYS A 130 -14.46 10.31 -5.36
C LYS A 130 -13.67 11.56 -5.73
N PHE A 131 -12.37 11.44 -6.01
CA PHE A 131 -11.58 12.60 -6.46
C PHE A 131 -12.06 13.12 -7.81
N ASN A 132 -12.75 12.32 -8.63
CA ASN A 132 -13.11 12.69 -10.01
C ASN A 132 -11.87 13.24 -10.77
N ALA A 133 -10.78 12.50 -10.67
CA ALA A 133 -9.47 12.79 -11.23
C ALA A 133 -9.06 11.65 -12.17
N ARG A 134 -8.09 11.89 -13.06
CA ARG A 134 -7.43 10.79 -13.78
C ARG A 134 -6.19 10.31 -13.04
N VAL A 135 -5.50 11.22 -12.34
CA VAL A 135 -4.35 10.94 -11.48
C VAL A 135 -4.45 11.77 -10.20
N VAL A 136 -4.15 11.16 -9.05
CA VAL A 136 -4.08 11.79 -7.75
C VAL A 136 -2.70 11.52 -7.16
N PHE A 137 -1.94 12.57 -6.88
CA PHE A 137 -0.69 12.46 -6.11
C PHE A 137 -0.96 12.69 -4.63
N SER A 138 -0.14 12.10 -3.77
CA SER A 138 -0.11 12.43 -2.35
C SER A 138 0.32 13.88 -2.14
N ALA A 139 -0.12 14.48 -1.03
CA ALA A 139 0.20 15.85 -0.68
C ALA A 139 1.00 15.91 0.63
N GLU A 140 1.87 16.92 0.77
CA GLU A 140 2.66 17.16 1.96
C GLU A 140 2.73 18.65 2.34
N GLY A 141 3.33 18.91 3.52
CA GLY A 141 3.44 20.25 4.10
C GLY A 141 4.60 21.10 3.54
N PHE A 142 5.56 20.50 2.85
CA PHE A 142 6.76 21.18 2.38
C PHE A 142 6.84 21.22 0.86
N CYS A 143 7.19 22.39 0.30
CA CYS A 143 7.53 22.52 -1.11
C CYS A 143 9.00 22.13 -1.29
N TRP A 144 9.23 20.87 -1.64
CA TRP A 144 10.55 20.27 -1.79
C TRP A 144 10.69 19.64 -3.19
N PRO A 145 11.87 19.66 -3.81
CA PRO A 145 13.13 20.24 -3.32
C PRO A 145 13.26 21.75 -3.52
N ASP A 146 12.47 22.34 -4.43
CA ASP A 146 12.57 23.77 -4.78
C ASP A 146 11.43 24.58 -4.13
N ALA A 147 11.76 25.23 -3.00
CA ALA A 147 10.82 26.09 -2.29
C ALA A 147 10.41 27.35 -3.09
N SER A 148 11.16 27.76 -4.11
CA SER A 148 10.77 28.91 -4.95
C SER A 148 9.51 28.66 -5.78
N LEU A 149 9.07 27.40 -5.88
CA LEU A 149 7.88 26.99 -6.62
C LEU A 149 6.58 27.14 -5.82
N MET A 150 6.64 27.49 -4.53
CA MET A 150 5.47 27.57 -3.64
C MET A 150 4.32 28.40 -4.24
N ASP A 151 4.62 29.58 -4.76
CA ASP A 151 3.62 30.52 -5.28
C ASP A 151 2.93 30.02 -6.57
N LYS A 152 3.48 29.00 -7.22
CA LYS A 152 2.89 28.39 -8.43
C LYS A 152 1.84 27.33 -8.10
N TYR A 153 1.84 26.79 -6.88
CA TYR A 153 0.83 25.80 -6.47
C TYR A 153 -0.54 26.46 -6.35
N PRO A 154 -1.64 25.77 -6.70
CA PRO A 154 -2.98 26.24 -6.34
C PRO A 154 -3.13 26.44 -4.83
N GLU A 155 -3.92 27.43 -4.42
CA GLU A 155 -4.28 27.62 -3.01
C GLU A 155 -5.17 26.48 -2.50
N VAL A 156 -4.98 26.11 -1.23
CA VAL A 156 -5.76 25.09 -0.53
C VAL A 156 -6.28 25.66 0.80
N LYS A 157 -7.15 24.92 1.50
CA LYS A 157 -7.59 25.36 2.82
C LYS A 157 -6.44 25.31 3.83
N MET A 158 -6.50 26.16 4.85
CA MET A 158 -5.46 26.27 5.89
C MET A 158 -5.15 24.93 6.60
N ASN A 159 -6.14 24.04 6.69
CA ASN A 159 -5.97 22.74 7.33
C ASN A 159 -5.54 21.61 6.37
N GLU A 160 -5.28 21.92 5.10
CA GLU A 160 -4.91 20.97 4.06
C GLU A 160 -3.43 21.08 3.66
N LYS A 161 -2.89 20.03 3.04
CA LYS A 161 -1.54 19.97 2.51
C LYS A 161 -1.52 20.47 1.06
N ARG A 162 -0.58 21.36 0.72
CA ARG A 162 -0.58 22.08 -0.56
C ARG A 162 0.33 21.47 -1.62
N PHE A 163 1.42 20.82 -1.21
CA PHE A 163 2.53 20.49 -2.11
C PHE A 163 2.52 19.01 -2.48
N LEU A 164 3.03 18.69 -3.66
CA LEU A 164 3.07 17.31 -4.19
C LEU A 164 4.14 16.50 -3.47
N ASN A 165 3.86 15.23 -3.17
CA ASN A 165 4.87 14.23 -2.79
C ASN A 165 4.83 13.04 -3.77
N SER A 166 5.99 12.64 -4.28
CA SER A 166 6.14 11.59 -5.31
C SER A 166 6.10 10.16 -4.77
N GLY A 167 6.22 9.96 -3.45
CA GLY A 167 6.25 8.63 -2.84
C GLY A 167 4.89 7.92 -2.80
N GLY A 168 3.83 8.55 -3.29
CA GLY A 168 2.51 7.92 -3.46
C GLY A 168 1.66 8.63 -4.50
N TYR A 169 1.13 7.89 -5.47
CA TYR A 169 0.13 8.39 -6.42
C TYR A 169 -0.73 7.25 -7.00
N ILE A 170 -1.93 7.58 -7.44
CA ILE A 170 -2.90 6.63 -8.01
C ILE A 170 -3.57 7.23 -9.24
N GLY A 171 -3.80 6.44 -10.28
CA GLY A 171 -4.37 6.92 -11.52
C GLY A 171 -4.68 5.81 -12.51
N TYR A 172 -5.29 6.15 -13.63
CA TYR A 172 -5.48 5.17 -14.71
C TYR A 172 -4.13 4.86 -15.39
N ALA A 173 -3.94 3.60 -15.77
CA ALA A 173 -2.68 3.12 -16.32
C ALA A 173 -2.17 3.91 -17.54
N PRO A 174 -3.01 4.29 -18.53
CA PRO A 174 -2.56 5.11 -19.66
C PRO A 174 -2.05 6.50 -19.24
N ASP A 175 -2.73 7.16 -18.29
CA ASP A 175 -2.34 8.51 -17.84
C ASP A 175 -1.05 8.49 -17.04
N ILE A 176 -0.89 7.53 -16.14
CA ILE A 176 0.38 7.35 -15.42
C ILE A 176 1.50 7.07 -16.41
N TYR A 177 1.28 6.22 -17.42
CA TYR A 177 2.29 5.91 -18.42
C TYR A 177 2.67 7.15 -19.25
N GLU A 178 1.70 7.96 -19.66
CA GLU A 178 1.97 9.23 -20.36
C GLU A 178 2.76 10.22 -19.48
N ILE A 179 2.44 10.33 -18.20
CA ILE A 179 3.14 11.23 -17.26
C ILE A 179 4.59 10.79 -17.09
N ILE A 180 4.83 9.51 -16.75
CA ILE A 180 6.20 9.03 -16.49
C ILE A 180 7.06 9.04 -17.75
N THR A 181 6.48 8.98 -18.95
CA THR A 181 7.20 9.03 -20.23
C THR A 181 7.28 10.43 -20.84
N HIS A 182 6.68 11.44 -20.21
CA HIS A 182 6.61 12.80 -20.77
C HIS A 182 7.98 13.44 -20.97
N ASN A 183 8.87 13.25 -19.99
CA ASN A 183 10.22 13.82 -19.99
C ASN A 183 11.28 12.70 -19.98
N GLU A 184 12.42 12.98 -20.63
CA GLU A 184 13.64 12.25 -20.33
C GLU A 184 14.07 12.56 -18.88
N VAL A 185 14.49 11.53 -18.15
CA VAL A 185 14.84 11.62 -16.73
C VAL A 185 16.12 10.83 -16.53
N GLY A 186 17.17 11.49 -16.07
CA GLY A 186 18.41 10.85 -15.66
C GLY A 186 18.23 10.05 -14.37
N ASP A 187 19.02 8.99 -14.20
CA ASP A 187 18.89 8.10 -13.04
C ASP A 187 19.02 8.86 -11.69
N LYS A 188 19.82 9.94 -11.65
CA LYS A 188 20.05 10.74 -10.44
C LYS A 188 19.20 12.01 -10.35
N ASP A 189 18.32 12.26 -11.31
CA ASP A 189 17.40 13.40 -11.22
C ASP A 189 16.45 13.20 -10.05
N ASP A 190 15.86 14.29 -9.56
CA ASP A 190 14.90 14.25 -8.46
C ASP A 190 13.51 13.86 -8.96
N ASP A 191 13.00 12.71 -8.51
CA ASP A 191 11.69 12.23 -8.96
C ASP A 191 10.55 13.19 -8.56
N GLN A 192 10.62 13.77 -7.35
CA GLN A 192 9.65 14.73 -6.85
C GLN A 192 9.64 16.03 -7.67
N LEU A 193 10.80 16.57 -8.03
CA LEU A 193 10.90 17.77 -8.87
C LEU A 193 10.33 17.52 -10.28
N VAL A 194 10.57 16.34 -10.86
CA VAL A 194 10.00 15.97 -12.17
C VAL A 194 8.47 16.03 -12.12
N TYR A 195 7.85 15.36 -11.15
CA TYR A 195 6.38 15.37 -11.01
C TYR A 195 5.83 16.74 -10.60
N THR A 196 6.56 17.49 -9.77
CA THR A 196 6.21 18.86 -9.38
C THR A 196 6.12 19.77 -10.60
N ASN A 197 7.12 19.75 -11.47
CA ASN A 197 7.11 20.57 -12.69
C ASN A 197 5.94 20.20 -13.62
N ILE A 198 5.61 18.92 -13.74
CA ILE A 198 4.43 18.46 -14.49
C ILE A 198 3.13 18.98 -13.87
N PHE A 199 2.99 18.92 -12.55
CA PHE A 199 1.79 19.40 -11.85
C PHE A 199 1.63 20.92 -11.90
N LEU A 200 2.74 21.66 -11.92
CA LEU A 200 2.75 23.12 -11.95
C LEU A 200 2.50 23.68 -13.35
N ASP A 201 2.77 22.92 -14.40
CA ASP A 201 2.31 23.27 -15.75
C ASP A 201 0.78 23.11 -15.83
N GLU A 202 0.08 24.23 -15.98
CA GLU A 202 -1.38 24.25 -16.00
C GLU A 202 -1.98 23.45 -17.16
N ASN A 203 -1.32 23.42 -18.32
CA ASN A 203 -1.79 22.67 -19.49
C ASN A 203 -1.66 21.17 -19.26
N LEU A 204 -0.52 20.73 -18.72
CA LEU A 204 -0.30 19.32 -18.39
C LEU A 204 -1.21 18.86 -17.25
N ARG A 205 -1.34 19.67 -16.19
CA ARG A 205 -2.27 19.39 -15.08
C ARG A 205 -3.71 19.25 -15.55
N LYS A 206 -4.16 20.09 -16.49
CA LYS A 206 -5.50 19.99 -17.11
C LYS A 206 -5.61 18.76 -18.02
N LYS A 207 -4.60 18.51 -18.87
CA LYS A 207 -4.56 17.39 -19.81
C LYS A 207 -4.80 16.06 -19.08
N TRP A 208 -4.08 15.83 -18.00
CA TRP A 208 -4.17 14.59 -17.20
C TRP A 208 -5.09 14.71 -15.99
N ASN A 209 -5.84 15.82 -15.84
CA ASN A 209 -6.71 16.09 -14.70
C ASN A 209 -6.08 15.65 -13.36
N ILE A 210 -4.88 16.17 -13.11
CA ILE A 210 -4.08 15.80 -11.94
C ILE A 210 -4.59 16.56 -10.72
N LYS A 211 -4.82 15.83 -9.63
CA LYS A 211 -5.16 16.41 -8.31
C LYS A 211 -4.15 15.99 -7.26
N LEU A 212 -4.13 16.74 -6.16
CA LEU A 212 -3.41 16.35 -4.94
C LEU A 212 -4.41 15.87 -3.90
N ASP A 213 -4.05 14.85 -3.14
CA ASP A 213 -4.78 14.40 -1.96
C ASP A 213 -4.50 15.35 -0.76
N THR A 214 -4.99 16.58 -0.87
CA THR A 214 -4.69 17.67 0.07
C THR A 214 -5.21 17.40 1.48
N ARG A 215 -6.15 16.47 1.64
CA ARG A 215 -6.78 16.11 2.92
C ARG A 215 -6.25 14.80 3.53
N GLY A 216 -5.40 14.06 2.82
CA GLY A 216 -4.96 12.73 3.24
C GLY A 216 -6.12 11.74 3.35
N GLU A 217 -6.98 11.70 2.34
CA GLU A 217 -8.09 10.74 2.23
C GLU A 217 -7.58 9.34 1.83
N ILE A 218 -6.50 9.28 1.04
CA ILE A 218 -5.81 8.05 0.61
C ILE A 218 -4.43 8.01 1.24
N PHE A 219 -3.62 9.06 1.07
CA PHE A 219 -2.20 9.08 1.43
C PHE A 219 -1.93 10.01 2.61
N GLN A 220 -1.26 9.50 3.64
CA GLN A 220 -0.75 10.28 4.75
C GLN A 220 0.77 10.30 4.73
N ASN A 221 1.35 11.40 4.25
CA ASN A 221 2.77 11.72 4.44
C ASN A 221 2.98 12.23 5.87
N LEU A 222 3.95 11.69 6.59
CA LEU A 222 4.14 11.96 8.03
C LEU A 222 5.11 13.12 8.31
N ASN A 223 6.01 13.46 7.39
CA ASN A 223 6.93 14.58 7.60
C ASN A 223 6.15 15.90 7.76
N GLY A 224 6.32 16.57 8.91
CA GLY A 224 5.54 17.78 9.24
C GLY A 224 4.04 17.53 9.47
N ALA A 225 3.64 16.31 9.84
CA ALA A 225 2.25 15.97 10.12
C ALA A 225 2.07 14.97 11.30
N LEU A 226 3.12 14.69 12.07
CA LEU A 226 3.05 13.73 13.19
C LEU A 226 2.08 14.17 14.29
N ASP A 227 1.94 15.48 14.52
CA ASP A 227 0.99 16.09 15.46
C ASP A 227 -0.45 16.12 14.93
N GLU A 228 -0.65 15.85 13.64
CA GLU A 228 -1.95 15.83 12.99
C GLU A 228 -2.60 14.44 12.99
N VAL A 229 -1.87 13.40 13.43
CA VAL A 229 -2.32 12.01 13.35
C VAL A 229 -2.41 11.35 14.72
N THR A 230 -3.31 10.38 14.84
CA THR A 230 -3.48 9.57 16.04
C THR A 230 -3.73 8.13 15.65
N LEU A 231 -2.99 7.21 16.26
CA LEU A 231 -3.27 5.78 16.18
C LEU A 231 -4.56 5.46 16.93
N LYS A 232 -5.49 4.78 16.26
CA LYS A 232 -6.77 4.36 16.83
C LYS A 232 -7.00 2.87 16.61
N PHE A 233 -7.89 2.32 17.45
CA PHE A 233 -8.27 0.92 17.41
C PHE A 233 -9.79 0.80 17.36
N LYS A 234 -10.28 -0.17 16.57
CA LYS A 234 -11.69 -0.56 16.52
C LYS A 234 -11.77 -2.08 16.49
N GLY A 235 -12.01 -2.67 17.65
CA GLY A 235 -12.03 -4.12 17.82
C GLY A 235 -10.67 -4.75 17.53
N ALA A 236 -10.62 -5.58 16.51
CA ALA A 236 -9.42 -6.26 16.02
C ALA A 236 -8.61 -5.45 15.00
N ASN A 237 -9.04 -4.22 14.68
CA ASN A 237 -8.40 -3.39 13.66
C ASN A 237 -7.74 -2.14 14.27
N SER A 238 -6.61 -1.77 13.70
CA SER A 238 -5.78 -0.59 13.96
C SER A 238 -5.81 0.31 12.72
N TYR A 239 -5.83 1.62 12.94
CA TYR A 239 -5.83 2.58 11.84
C TYR A 239 -5.23 3.91 12.30
N LEU A 240 -4.73 4.69 11.35
CA LEU A 240 -4.29 6.06 11.59
C LEU A 240 -5.45 7.02 11.31
N TYR A 241 -5.68 7.99 12.18
CA TYR A 241 -6.70 9.02 12.01
C TYR A 241 -6.07 10.40 11.96
N ASN A 242 -6.28 11.13 10.88
CA ASN A 242 -5.84 12.52 10.78
C ASN A 242 -6.89 13.43 11.46
N VAL A 243 -6.53 13.97 12.63
CA VAL A 243 -7.44 14.82 13.42
C VAL A 243 -7.65 16.20 12.79
N LYS A 244 -6.72 16.67 11.96
CA LYS A 244 -6.77 17.99 11.33
C LYS A 244 -7.72 18.03 10.13
N THR A 245 -7.81 16.95 9.37
CA THR A 245 -8.67 16.85 8.18
C THR A 245 -9.89 15.95 8.39
N GLY A 246 -9.92 15.19 9.49
CA GLY A 246 -10.99 14.27 9.84
C GLY A 246 -11.03 12.99 9.01
N THR A 247 -9.89 12.60 8.43
CA THR A 247 -9.79 11.45 7.52
C THR A 247 -9.16 10.22 8.18
N THR A 248 -9.34 9.07 7.53
CA THR A 248 -8.67 7.81 7.87
C THR A 248 -7.90 7.36 6.63
N PRO A 249 -6.63 7.76 6.47
CA PRO A 249 -5.82 7.42 5.30
C PRO A 249 -5.67 5.90 5.14
N LEU A 250 -5.46 5.47 3.89
CA LEU A 250 -5.33 4.07 3.47
C LEU A 250 -3.88 3.66 3.20
N VAL A 251 -3.00 4.65 3.04
CA VAL A 251 -1.56 4.52 2.83
C VAL A 251 -0.86 5.49 3.78
N VAL A 252 0.06 4.99 4.61
CA VAL A 252 0.87 5.81 5.52
C VAL A 252 2.31 5.79 5.03
N HIS A 253 2.85 6.97 4.74
CA HIS A 253 4.19 7.15 4.20
C HIS A 253 5.08 7.88 5.21
N GLY A 254 6.10 7.17 5.68
CA GLY A 254 7.14 7.65 6.58
C GLY A 254 8.19 8.54 5.89
N ASN A 255 7.79 9.45 5.00
CA ASN A 255 8.69 10.25 4.18
C ASN A 255 9.66 11.12 5.00
N GLY A 256 10.86 11.39 4.46
CA GLY A 256 11.83 12.27 5.14
C GLY A 256 12.41 11.71 6.46
N PRO A 257 12.89 12.57 7.37
CA PRO A 257 13.73 12.18 8.52
C PRO A 257 12.92 11.70 9.74
N ILE A 258 11.84 10.94 9.54
CA ILE A 258 10.94 10.48 10.60
C ILE A 258 10.81 8.96 10.70
N LYS A 259 11.77 8.21 10.12
CA LYS A 259 11.75 6.74 10.10
C LYS A 259 11.56 6.11 11.49
N PRO A 260 12.20 6.60 12.58
CA PRO A 260 11.95 6.05 13.92
C PRO A 260 10.50 6.21 14.42
N GLN A 261 9.88 7.37 14.17
CA GLN A 261 8.49 7.63 14.53
C GLN A 261 7.54 6.79 13.68
N PHE A 262 7.83 6.66 12.39
CA PHE A 262 7.10 5.76 11.50
C PHE A 262 7.21 4.29 11.94
N ASN A 263 8.39 3.83 12.34
CA ASN A 263 8.58 2.47 12.86
C ASN A 263 7.73 2.22 14.12
N THR A 264 7.59 3.23 14.98
CA THR A 264 6.70 3.14 16.16
C THR A 264 5.25 2.89 15.74
N LEU A 265 4.75 3.58 14.72
CA LEU A 265 3.40 3.36 14.18
C LEU A 265 3.27 1.97 13.55
N GLY A 266 4.31 1.49 12.86
CA GLY A 266 4.32 0.18 12.20
C GLY A 266 4.22 -1.02 13.14
N ASN A 267 4.55 -0.85 14.43
CA ASN A 267 4.31 -1.86 15.46
C ASN A 267 2.83 -2.14 15.70
N TYR A 268 1.94 -1.24 15.27
CA TYR A 268 0.50 -1.32 15.51
C TYR A 268 -0.30 -1.42 14.22
N LEU A 269 0.00 -0.56 13.24
CA LEU A 269 -0.70 -0.48 11.96
C LEU A 269 -0.65 -1.80 11.19
N ALA A 270 -1.60 -1.98 10.27
CA ALA A 270 -1.84 -3.25 9.60
C ALA A 270 -2.00 -4.40 10.62
N ASP A 271 -2.64 -4.10 11.75
CA ASP A 271 -2.91 -4.97 12.88
C ASP A 271 -1.70 -5.80 13.32
N SER A 272 -0.50 -5.24 13.20
CA SER A 272 0.71 -5.83 13.76
C SER A 272 0.52 -6.13 15.25
N TRP A 273 -0.14 -5.21 15.96
CA TRP A 273 -0.59 -5.39 17.33
C TRP A 273 -1.94 -4.71 17.55
N THR A 274 -2.85 -5.38 18.28
CA THR A 274 -4.12 -4.77 18.72
C THR A 274 -4.44 -5.12 20.17
N PRO A 275 -5.23 -4.27 20.88
CA PRO A 275 -5.61 -4.56 22.27
C PRO A 275 -6.37 -5.87 22.46
N THR A 276 -7.07 -6.34 21.43
CA THR A 276 -7.93 -7.53 21.50
C THR A 276 -7.21 -8.82 21.11
N GLN A 277 -6.13 -8.74 20.33
CA GLN A 277 -5.41 -9.92 19.81
C GLN A 277 -3.94 -9.98 20.22
N GLY A 278 -3.41 -8.93 20.86
CA GLY A 278 -1.98 -8.81 21.14
C GLY A 278 -1.18 -8.64 19.86
N CYS A 279 0.05 -9.16 19.84
CA CYS A 279 0.97 -9.07 18.71
C CYS A 279 0.69 -10.18 17.69
N LEU A 280 0.10 -9.83 16.54
CA LEU A 280 -0.08 -10.77 15.43
C LEU A 280 1.23 -10.96 14.65
N ALA A 281 2.03 -9.89 14.50
CA ALA A 281 3.32 -9.96 13.81
C ALA A 281 4.32 -10.92 14.48
N CYS A 282 4.22 -11.11 15.79
CA CYS A 282 5.08 -12.04 16.55
C CYS A 282 4.79 -13.52 16.22
N GLY A 283 3.67 -13.80 15.55
CA GLY A 283 3.30 -15.11 15.05
C GLY A 283 3.95 -15.48 13.72
N GLU A 284 4.45 -14.48 12.99
CA GLU A 284 4.95 -14.58 11.62
C GLU A 284 6.41 -15.04 11.61
N ASP A 285 6.83 -15.64 10.49
CA ASP A 285 8.21 -16.06 10.21
C ASP A 285 8.90 -16.87 11.33
N LYS A 286 8.11 -17.64 12.08
CA LYS A 286 8.64 -18.52 13.13
C LYS A 286 9.52 -19.59 12.50
N ILE A 287 10.77 -19.62 12.95
CA ILE A 287 11.73 -20.67 12.57
C ILE A 287 11.62 -21.80 13.58
N ASN A 288 11.40 -23.02 13.10
CA ASN A 288 11.53 -24.20 13.95
C ASN A 288 13.02 -24.52 14.13
N LEU A 289 13.55 -24.29 15.33
CA LEU A 289 14.97 -24.54 15.64
C LEU A 289 15.38 -26.00 15.45
N GLN A 290 14.45 -26.96 15.46
CA GLN A 290 14.74 -28.37 15.19
C GLN A 290 15.01 -28.65 13.71
N GLU A 291 14.57 -27.76 12.82
CA GLU A 291 14.69 -27.89 11.36
C GLU A 291 15.84 -27.04 10.80
N VAL A 292 16.53 -26.27 11.66
CA VAL A 292 17.71 -25.50 11.26
C VAL A 292 18.92 -26.42 11.28
N GLU A 293 19.39 -26.84 10.10
CA GLU A 293 20.71 -27.45 9.96
C GLU A 293 21.78 -26.42 10.30
N VAL A 294 22.45 -26.62 11.43
CA VAL A 294 23.64 -25.85 11.80
C VAL A 294 24.80 -26.39 10.96
N CYS A 295 25.21 -25.62 9.94
CA CYS A 295 26.40 -25.89 9.15
C CYS A 295 27.68 -25.76 9.98
#